data_AF-A0A3E0QS03-F1
#
_entry.id   AF-A0A3E0QS03-F1
#
_cell.length_a   1.000
_cell.length_b   1.000
_cell.length_c   1.000
_cell.angle_alpha   90.00
_cell.angle_beta   90.00
_cell.angle_gamma   90.00
#
_symmetry.space_group_name_H-M   'P 1'
#
loop_
_entity.id
_entity.type
_entity.pdbx_description
1 polymer ?
#
loop_
_entity_poly.entity_id
_entity_poly.type
_entity_poly.pdbx_seq_one_letter_code
_entity_poly.pdbx_strand_id
1 'polypeptide(L)'
;MYNRDITPLTRRKEMPATKRKPKTKVEREKVSPIKETIPDEQLREFVGKVPNLLKIDSCHVHTDKFRINVWTEEFKDERVVPTFSIVKSYYVKYEDGVIYDETIVTKKGN
;
A
#
# COMPACT_ATOMS: atom_id res chain seq x y z
N MET A 1 35.03 -18.74 -72.37
CA MET A 1 35.56 -18.45 -71.03
C MET A 1 34.43 -17.94 -70.15
N TYR A 2 34.16 -18.66 -69.06
CA TYR A 2 33.23 -18.39 -67.96
C TYR A 2 31.76 -18.10 -68.29
N ASN A 3 30.99 -19.16 -68.56
CA ASN A 3 29.56 -19.16 -68.28
C ASN A 3 29.34 -19.70 -66.86
N ARG A 4 28.60 -18.93 -66.08
CA ARG A 4 28.39 -19.07 -64.64
C ARG A 4 27.47 -20.25 -64.35
N ASP A 5 28.02 -21.30 -63.74
CA ASP A 5 27.23 -22.40 -63.21
C ASP A 5 26.43 -21.91 -61.99
N ILE A 6 25.11 -21.79 -62.20
CA ILE A 6 24.12 -21.51 -61.16
C ILE A 6 23.96 -22.79 -60.35
N THR A 7 24.44 -22.79 -59.10
CA THR A 7 24.09 -23.82 -58.10
C THR A 7 23.04 -23.27 -57.13
N PRO A 8 21.98 -24.03 -56.83
CA PRO A 8 20.78 -23.53 -56.15
C PRO A 8 20.99 -23.28 -54.65
N LEU A 9 20.34 -22.22 -54.15
CA LEU A 9 20.24 -21.88 -52.73
C LEU A 9 19.77 -23.10 -51.91
N THR A 10 20.62 -23.56 -51.01
CA THR A 10 20.29 -24.63 -50.07
C THR A 10 19.18 -24.16 -49.13
N ARG A 11 18.03 -24.83 -49.23
CA ARG A 11 16.85 -24.74 -48.37
C ARG A 11 17.25 -24.69 -46.89
N ARG A 12 17.05 -23.55 -46.22
CA ARG A 12 17.13 -23.47 -44.75
C ARG A 12 16.15 -24.49 -44.17
N LYS A 13 16.66 -25.52 -43.48
CA LYS A 13 15.85 -26.41 -42.66
C LYS A 13 15.24 -25.56 -41.55
N GLU A 14 13.94 -25.34 -41.60
CA GLU A 14 13.18 -24.76 -40.50
C GLU A 14 13.29 -25.69 -39.28
N MET A 15 13.81 -25.16 -38.17
CA MET A 15 13.76 -25.85 -36.89
C MET A 15 12.33 -25.77 -36.35
N PRO A 16 11.73 -26.87 -35.85
CA PRO A 16 10.40 -26.81 -35.27
C PRO A 16 10.41 -25.96 -34.00
N ALA A 17 9.59 -24.90 -34.00
CA ALA A 17 9.37 -24.04 -32.84
C ALA A 17 8.91 -24.89 -31.65
N THR A 18 9.77 -25.04 -30.65
CA THR A 18 9.44 -25.72 -29.40
C THR A 18 8.40 -24.88 -28.65
N LYS A 19 7.14 -25.32 -28.70
CA LYS A 19 6.03 -24.72 -27.96
C LYS A 19 6.36 -24.74 -26.46
N ARG A 20 6.71 -23.59 -25.88
CA ARG A 20 6.86 -23.43 -24.44
C ARG A 20 5.48 -23.63 -23.80
N LYS A 21 5.33 -24.69 -23.01
CA LYS A 21 4.13 -24.91 -22.20
C LYS A 21 3.98 -23.72 -21.23
N PRO A 22 2.80 -23.08 -21.12
CA PRO A 22 2.58 -22.05 -20.13
C PRO A 22 2.73 -22.66 -18.74
N LYS A 23 3.58 -22.06 -17.90
CA LYS A 23 3.71 -22.43 -16.49
C LYS A 23 2.35 -22.20 -15.84
N THR A 24 1.73 -23.27 -15.35
CA THR A 24 0.51 -23.21 -14.54
C THR A 24 0.76 -22.23 -13.40
N LYS A 25 0.05 -21.09 -13.41
CA LYS A 25 0.03 -20.18 -12.27
C LYS A 25 -0.56 -20.99 -11.13
N VAL A 26 0.25 -21.25 -10.10
CA VAL A 26 -0.25 -21.69 -8.81
C VAL A 26 -1.15 -20.56 -8.33
N GLU A 27 -2.46 -20.77 -8.44
CA GLU A 27 -3.47 -19.90 -7.83
C GLU A 27 -3.27 -20.04 -6.33
N ARG A 28 -2.52 -19.10 -5.74
CA ARG A 28 -2.48 -18.95 -4.30
C ARG A 28 -3.93 -18.68 -3.90
N GLU A 29 -4.46 -19.52 -2.99
CA GLU A 29 -5.71 -19.23 -2.31
C GLU A 29 -5.72 -17.74 -1.95
N LYS A 30 -6.81 -17.06 -2.31
CA LYS A 30 -7.09 -15.71 -1.80
C LYS A 30 -7.33 -15.88 -0.31
N VAL A 31 -6.25 -15.97 0.47
CA VAL A 31 -6.31 -15.73 1.90
C VAL A 31 -6.73 -14.28 2.01
N SER A 32 -7.98 -14.04 2.42
CA SER A 32 -8.41 -12.73 2.87
C SER A 32 -7.34 -12.27 3.85
N PRO A 33 -6.68 -11.11 3.64
CA PRO A 33 -5.83 -10.58 4.69
C PRO A 33 -6.72 -10.49 5.91
N ILE A 34 -6.36 -11.20 6.98
CA ILE A 34 -6.87 -10.90 8.32
C ILE A 34 -6.37 -9.48 8.53
N LYS A 35 -7.20 -8.50 8.18
CA LYS A 35 -6.91 -7.10 8.46
C LYS A 35 -7.06 -7.00 9.96
N GLU A 36 -6.00 -7.31 10.68
CA GLU A 36 -5.85 -6.85 12.05
C GLU A 36 -6.13 -5.35 11.98
N THR A 37 -7.25 -4.95 12.54
CA THR A 37 -7.74 -3.58 12.53
C THR A 37 -7.81 -3.20 13.98
N ILE A 38 -7.19 -2.09 14.33
CA ILE A 38 -7.16 -1.62 15.71
C ILE A 38 -8.61 -1.30 16.13
N PRO A 39 -9.11 -1.84 17.24
CA PRO A 39 -10.44 -1.52 17.75
C PRO A 39 -10.64 -0.03 18.00
N ASP A 40 -11.83 0.49 17.69
CA ASP A 40 -12.18 1.90 17.84
C ASP A 40 -12.01 2.43 19.27
N GLU A 41 -12.27 1.60 20.28
CA GLU A 41 -12.12 1.95 21.70
C GLU A 41 -10.66 2.28 22.02
N GLN A 42 -9.73 1.45 21.55
CA GLN A 42 -8.30 1.65 21.75
C GLN A 42 -7.76 2.84 20.95
N LEU A 43 -8.27 3.06 19.75
CA LEU A 43 -7.95 4.26 18.97
C LEU A 43 -8.36 5.53 19.70
N ARG A 44 -9.57 5.55 20.30
CA ARG A 44 -10.08 6.68 21.07
C ARG A 44 -9.29 6.90 22.35
N GLU A 45 -8.91 5.83 23.05
CA GLU A 45 -8.09 5.91 24.25
C GLU A 45 -6.70 6.47 23.94
N PHE A 46 -6.04 5.98 22.88
CA PHE A 46 -4.72 6.41 22.45
C PHE A 46 -4.69 7.88 21.99
N VAL A 47 -5.64 8.29 21.15
CA VAL A 47 -5.70 9.67 20.63
C VAL A 47 -6.14 10.66 21.72
N GLY A 48 -6.96 10.20 22.67
CA GLY A 48 -7.52 11.03 23.72
C GLY A 48 -8.57 12.02 23.22
N LYS A 49 -8.85 13.05 24.04
CA LYS A 49 -9.84 14.08 23.70
C LYS A 49 -9.28 15.04 22.66
N VAL A 50 -9.98 15.15 21.52
CA VAL A 50 -9.65 16.09 20.44
C VAL A 50 -10.88 16.98 20.17
N PRO A 51 -10.74 18.31 20.23
CA PRO A 51 -11.84 19.21 19.87
C PRO A 51 -12.15 19.08 18.38
N ASN A 52 -13.44 19.19 18.05
CA ASN A 52 -13.93 19.11 16.67
C ASN A 52 -13.51 17.81 15.95
N LEU A 53 -13.43 16.70 16.68
CA LEU A 53 -13.09 15.39 16.11
C LEU A 53 -14.18 14.95 15.15
N LEU A 54 -13.82 14.76 13.88
CA LEU A 54 -14.70 14.19 12.87
C LEU A 54 -14.62 12.66 12.91
N LYS A 55 -13.39 12.12 12.78
CA LYS A 55 -13.13 10.67 12.77
C LYS A 55 -11.68 10.37 13.11
N ILE A 56 -11.45 9.16 13.59
CA ILE A 56 -10.12 8.57 13.72
C ILE A 56 -10.06 7.42 12.71
N ASP A 57 -9.06 7.43 11.85
CA ASP A 57 -8.91 6.45 10.78
C ASP A 57 -7.60 5.68 10.97
N SER A 58 -7.66 4.35 11.00
CA SER A 58 -6.49 3.48 11.13
C SER A 58 -6.22 2.78 9.79
N CYS A 59 -5.06 3.08 9.23
CA CYS A 59 -4.59 2.50 7.97
C CYS A 59 -3.48 1.49 8.29
N HIS A 60 -3.70 0.21 7.97
CA HIS A 60 -2.62 -0.79 8.00
C HIS A 60 -1.53 -0.41 6.99
N VAL A 61 -0.28 -0.40 7.44
CA VAL A 61 0.89 -0.07 6.60
C VAL A 61 1.61 -1.35 6.20
N HIS A 62 2.10 -2.13 7.15
CA HIS A 62 2.69 -3.45 6.93
C HIS A 62 2.84 -4.21 8.25
N THR A 63 2.78 -5.55 8.21
CA THR A 63 2.96 -6.42 9.40
C THR A 63 2.05 -5.97 10.53
N ASP A 64 2.59 -5.42 11.63
CA ASP A 64 1.82 -4.96 12.78
C ASP A 64 1.87 -3.43 12.91
N LYS A 65 2.21 -2.74 11.81
CA LYS A 65 2.36 -1.28 11.76
C LYS A 65 1.14 -0.63 11.13
N PHE A 66 0.68 0.43 11.77
CA PHE A 66 -0.49 1.19 11.39
C PHE A 66 -0.17 2.68 11.36
N ARG A 67 -0.92 3.40 10.52
CA ARG A 67 -0.97 4.85 10.55
C ARG A 67 -2.33 5.28 11.08
N ILE A 68 -2.34 5.99 12.20
CA ILE A 68 -3.54 6.56 12.80
C ILE A 68 -3.65 8.02 12.37
N ASN A 69 -4.69 8.36 11.63
CA ASN A 69 -4.99 9.71 11.18
C ASN A 69 -6.17 10.27 11.99
N VAL A 70 -5.96 11.42 12.62
CA VAL A 70 -6.98 12.14 13.38
C VAL A 70 -7.54 13.27 12.52
N TRP A 71 -8.77 13.10 12.08
CA TRP A 71 -9.49 14.07 11.25
C TRP A 71 -10.31 15.00 12.14
N THR A 72 -10.18 16.29 11.91
CA THR A 72 -11.05 17.31 12.51
C THR A 72 -11.85 18.04 11.43
N GLU A 73 -12.97 18.60 11.87
CA GLU A 73 -13.85 19.44 11.06
C GLU A 73 -13.85 20.85 11.62
N GLU A 74 -13.44 21.83 10.81
CA GLU A 74 -13.47 23.23 11.21
C GLU A 74 -14.48 24.02 10.37
N PHE A 75 -15.45 24.64 11.05
CA PHE A 75 -16.33 25.64 10.47
C PHE A 75 -15.68 27.01 10.65
N LYS A 76 -15.45 27.72 9.54
CA LYS A 76 -15.05 29.12 9.56
C LYS A 76 -16.25 29.93 9.11
N ASP A 77 -16.62 30.95 9.89
CA ASP A 77 -17.84 31.75 9.66
C ASP A 77 -17.90 32.36 8.24
N GLU A 78 -16.75 32.61 7.63
CA GLU A 78 -16.63 33.14 6.26
C GLU A 78 -16.84 32.08 5.16
N ARG A 79 -17.02 30.80 5.52
CA ARG A 79 -17.13 29.68 4.58
C ARG A 79 -18.45 28.95 4.76
N VAL A 80 -19.14 28.73 3.64
CA VAL A 80 -20.39 27.96 3.59
C VAL A 80 -20.14 26.46 3.84
N VAL A 81 -18.92 25.98 3.61
CA VAL A 81 -18.55 24.56 3.75
C VAL A 81 -17.48 24.36 4.82
N PRO A 82 -17.59 23.28 5.63
CA PRO A 82 -16.57 22.92 6.61
C PRO A 82 -15.26 22.52 5.93
N THR A 83 -14.15 22.73 6.64
CA THR A 83 -12.83 22.27 6.23
C THR A 83 -12.47 21.00 7.01
N PHE A 84 -12.16 19.92 6.29
CA PHE A 84 -11.72 18.67 6.88
C PHE A 84 -10.20 18.54 6.76
N SER A 85 -9.52 18.33 7.88
CA SER A 85 -8.06 18.21 7.88
C SER A 85 -7.57 17.15 8.85
N ILE A 86 -6.41 16.57 8.55
CA ILE A 86 -5.70 15.69 9.49
C ILE A 86 -4.83 16.59 10.37
N VAL A 87 -5.23 16.77 11.63
CA VAL A 87 -4.47 17.61 12.57
C VAL A 87 -3.31 16.85 13.18
N LYS A 88 -3.48 15.53 13.37
CA LYS A 88 -2.42 14.64 13.88
C LYS A 88 -2.40 13.35 13.09
N SER A 89 -1.20 12.86 12.81
CA SER A 89 -0.96 11.55 12.24
C SER A 89 0.10 10.84 13.06
N TYR A 90 -0.17 9.60 13.45
CA TYR A 90 0.75 8.76 14.21
C TYR A 90 1.16 7.55 13.40
N TYR A 91 2.42 7.18 13.50
CA TYR A 91 2.91 5.89 13.02
C TYR A 91 3.08 4.98 14.22
N VAL A 92 2.33 3.89 14.28
CA VAL A 92 2.23 3.05 15.48
C VAL A 92 2.45 1.58 15.17
N LYS A 93 2.91 0.82 16.15
CA LYS A 93 2.84 -0.65 16.18
C LYS A 93 1.64 -1.08 17.02
N TYR A 94 0.87 -2.06 16.57
CA TYR A 94 -0.22 -2.66 17.33
C TYR A 94 0.08 -4.13 17.59
N GLU A 95 0.30 -4.51 18.85
CA GLU A 95 0.70 -5.86 19.25
C GLU A 95 0.07 -6.21 20.59
N ASP A 96 -0.49 -7.42 20.72
CA ASP A 96 -1.14 -7.93 21.94
C ASP A 96 -2.22 -6.98 22.53
N GLY A 97 -2.94 -6.27 21.67
CA GLY A 97 -3.96 -5.32 22.09
C GLY A 97 -3.42 -3.99 22.61
N VAL A 98 -2.13 -3.68 22.37
CA VAL A 98 -1.50 -2.44 22.82
C VAL A 98 -0.96 -1.64 21.64
N ILE A 99 -1.20 -0.32 21.64
CA ILE A 99 -0.71 0.61 20.62
C ILE A 99 0.60 1.25 21.12
N TYR A 100 1.68 1.08 20.35
CA TYR A 100 2.99 1.69 20.60
C TYR A 100 3.27 2.79 19.59
N ASP A 101 3.49 4.01 20.06
CA ASP A 101 3.85 5.15 19.19
C ASP A 101 5.31 5.03 18.71
N GLU A 102 5.49 4.94 17.40
CA GLU A 102 6.79 4.92 16.71
C GLU A 102 6.94 6.11 15.75
N THR A 103 6.15 7.16 15.96
CA THR A 103 6.21 8.36 15.13
C THR A 103 7.61 8.98 15.23
N ILE A 104 8.36 8.95 14.12
CA ILE A 104 9.71 9.52 14.07
C ILE A 104 9.59 11.04 14.20
N VAL A 105 9.90 11.56 15.38
CA VAL A 105 10.10 12.99 15.57
C VAL A 105 11.48 13.30 15.00
N THR A 106 11.55 13.96 13.85
CA THR A 106 12.80 14.53 13.36
C THR A 106 13.33 15.46 14.45
N LYS A 107 14.37 15.02 15.17
CA LYS A 107 15.15 15.91 16.03
C LYS A 107 15.63 17.04 15.13
N LYS A 108 15.09 18.25 15.30
CA LYS A 108 15.70 19.45 14.75
C LYS A 108 17.13 19.46 15.26
N GLY A 109 18.09 19.23 14.36
CA GLY A 109 19.50 19.40 14.66
C GLY A 109 19.70 20.82 15.18
N ASN A 110 20.35 20.92 16.34
CA ASN A 110 20.81 22.16 16.94
C ASN A 110 21.76 22.91 15.99
#